data_AF-A0A3A3EZA6-F1
#
_entry.id   AF-A0A3A3EZA6-F1
#
_cell.length_a   1.000
_cell.length_b   1.000
_cell.length_c   1.000
_cell.angle_alpha   90.00
_cell.angle_beta   90.00
_cell.angle_gamma   90.00
#
_symmetry.space_group_name_H-M   'P 1'
#
loop_
_entity.id
_entity.type
_entity.pdbx_description
1 polymer ?
#
loop_
_entity_poly.entity_id
_entity_poly.type
_entity_poly.pdbx_seq_one_letter_code
_entity_poly.pdbx_strand_id
1 'polypeptide(L)'
;MTTINESYPNFGYVLNRLADIADTKSMATKGKSRFRKEEDLASRKSIDPTLIGESVRHLFYEPISKVVTDSFAQFFSDSIWMGLNNYVEIIKRVPMEGVAQEKVAYMLNKHLVVETLASIIWKVGVNQMPTNTVPSFYCDNYPIKALIAFYESQQTLPENDIKRFFEGTDRTVRKWRSGEELPNIGNLTLLAQWASLSNSDVIDEDKETLFLTRFIDSFHRKTHHQFVNDLKDAVVWRLQHNQEPTLDFGQIFHQFYTHEISSANLHKLSAEGNELHKLLKRSTTKPHGSLADYSARLASLQKSIEKHNLNDELQYHLDWLKGRLLVLSGQIEKALEHYVNAVESSLYKSGDNIRFILKEALSVAAIQHKPHKPTLKKLKSRALTFYPKIIEPHLRELPVNITNEDIDDWRFWFVMRFPKSGWFDEGKPLLMQRMEELKL
;
A
#
# COMPACT_ATOMS: atom_id res chain seq x y z
N MET A 1 -6.78 12.47 19.03
CA MET A 1 -5.92 11.79 18.04
C MET A 1 -6.05 12.57 16.75
N THR A 2 -5.00 13.26 16.32
CA THR A 2 -4.93 13.88 15.00
C THR A 2 -4.99 12.77 13.97
N THR A 3 -6.11 12.68 13.26
CA THR A 3 -6.27 11.79 12.10
C THR A 3 -5.15 12.12 11.13
N ILE A 4 -4.27 11.16 10.89
CA ILE A 4 -3.32 11.25 9.80
C ILE A 4 -4.17 11.26 8.53
N ASN A 5 -4.33 12.44 7.90
CA ASN A 5 -5.08 12.59 6.66
C ASN A 5 -4.20 12.12 5.49
N GLU A 6 -4.05 10.79 5.38
CA GLU A 6 -3.46 10.13 4.22
C GLU A 6 -4.61 9.60 3.36
N SER A 7 -4.67 10.00 2.10
CA SER A 7 -5.75 9.61 1.19
C SER A 7 -5.73 8.09 0.96
N TYR A 8 -4.55 7.52 0.70
CA TYR A 8 -4.34 6.08 0.77
C TYR A 8 -3.96 5.67 2.21
N PRO A 9 -4.50 4.57 2.76
CA PRO A 9 -4.07 4.09 4.07
C PRO A 9 -2.58 3.74 4.08
N ASN A 10 -1.80 4.12 5.11
CA ASN A 10 -0.41 3.67 5.13
C ASN A 10 -0.30 2.13 5.10
N PHE A 11 0.82 1.64 4.59
CA PHE A 11 1.03 0.21 4.37
C PHE A 11 0.98 -0.61 5.67
N GLY A 12 1.33 -0.01 6.81
CA GLY A 12 1.27 -0.67 8.11
C GLY A 12 -0.18 -0.92 8.53
N TYR A 13 -1.07 0.03 8.26
CA TYR A 13 -2.51 -0.12 8.42
C TYR A 13 -3.04 -1.24 7.52
N VAL A 14 -2.66 -1.28 6.24
CA VAL A 14 -3.10 -2.33 5.31
C VAL A 14 -2.67 -3.73 5.80
N LEU A 15 -1.39 -3.90 6.14
CA LEU A 15 -0.87 -5.15 6.72
C LEU A 15 -1.65 -5.57 7.98
N ASN A 16 -1.89 -4.63 8.88
CA ASN A 16 -2.64 -4.86 10.11
C ASN A 16 -4.05 -5.36 9.84
N ARG A 17 -4.74 -4.78 8.87
CA ARG A 17 -6.11 -5.15 8.54
C ARG A 17 -6.15 -6.53 7.89
N LEU A 18 -5.22 -6.84 6.98
CA LEU A 18 -5.12 -8.18 6.39
C LEU A 18 -4.80 -9.25 7.44
N ALA A 19 -3.88 -8.98 8.37
CA ALA A 19 -3.55 -9.91 9.45
C ALA A 19 -4.70 -10.07 10.47
N ASP A 20 -5.47 -9.00 10.73
CA ASP A 20 -6.71 -9.07 11.52
C ASP A 20 -7.77 -9.93 10.83
N ILE A 21 -7.93 -9.79 9.50
CA ILE A 21 -8.85 -10.63 8.74
C ILE A 21 -8.43 -12.10 8.83
N ALA A 22 -7.13 -12.38 8.71
CA ALA A 22 -6.54 -13.73 8.84
C ALA A 22 -6.50 -14.29 10.27
N ASP A 23 -6.70 -13.46 11.30
CA ASP A 23 -6.59 -13.83 12.73
C ASP A 23 -5.25 -14.45 13.13
N THR A 24 -4.21 -14.04 12.43
CA THR A 24 -2.85 -14.51 12.66
C THR A 24 -2.10 -13.67 13.70
N LYS A 25 -2.63 -12.49 14.05
CA LYS A 25 -2.03 -11.53 15.00
C LYS A 25 -1.80 -12.09 16.40
N SER A 26 -2.65 -13.03 16.84
CA SER A 26 -2.52 -13.67 18.15
C SER A 26 -1.35 -14.65 18.20
N MET A 27 -0.98 -15.20 17.05
CA MET A 27 0.05 -16.23 16.87
C MET A 27 1.38 -15.69 16.33
N ALA A 28 1.41 -14.45 15.84
CA ALA A 28 2.60 -13.81 15.32
C ALA A 28 3.63 -13.59 16.45
N THR A 29 4.80 -14.21 16.33
CA THR A 29 5.88 -14.19 17.34
C THR A 29 7.22 -13.92 16.68
N LYS A 30 8.11 -13.17 17.36
CA LYS A 30 9.53 -13.08 16.99
C LYS A 30 10.39 -13.52 18.17
N GLY A 31 10.91 -14.74 18.08
CA GLY A 31 11.56 -15.40 19.22
C GLY A 31 10.54 -15.68 20.33
N LYS A 32 10.82 -15.21 21.55
CA LYS A 32 9.95 -15.44 22.73
C LYS A 32 8.87 -14.37 22.93
N SER A 33 8.86 -13.30 22.14
CA SER A 33 7.89 -12.21 22.27
C SER A 33 6.86 -12.21 21.14
N ARG A 34 5.66 -11.69 21.44
CA ARG A 34 4.64 -11.41 20.43
C ARG A 34 5.20 -10.40 19.44
N PHE A 35 5.04 -10.67 18.15
CA PHE A 35 5.34 -9.71 17.11
C PHE A 35 4.28 -8.61 17.21
N ARG A 36 4.68 -7.41 17.63
CA ARG A 36 3.81 -6.22 17.72
C ARG A 36 4.25 -5.12 16.76
N LYS A 37 5.20 -5.41 15.87
CA LYS A 37 5.72 -4.41 14.92
C LYS A 37 4.60 -3.87 14.04
N GLU A 38 3.49 -4.58 13.84
CA GLU A 38 2.38 -4.04 13.07
C GLU A 38 1.73 -2.81 13.72
N GLU A 39 1.52 -2.75 15.04
CA GLU A 39 0.96 -1.57 15.72
C GLU A 39 1.91 -0.36 15.60
N ASP A 40 3.22 -0.61 15.70
CA ASP A 40 4.25 0.37 15.43
C ASP A 40 4.32 0.78 13.96
N LEU A 41 4.00 -0.10 13.01
CA LEU A 41 4.02 0.19 11.58
C LEU A 41 2.79 0.98 11.14
N ALA A 42 1.61 0.70 11.68
CA ALA A 42 0.38 1.47 11.37
C ALA A 42 0.45 2.91 11.87
N SER A 43 1.22 3.17 12.93
CA SER A 43 1.46 4.52 13.44
C SER A 43 2.58 5.27 12.70
N ARG A 44 3.39 4.56 11.89
CA ARG A 44 4.48 5.16 11.11
C ARG A 44 4.01 5.55 9.71
N LYS A 45 4.19 6.82 9.35
CA LYS A 45 4.00 7.35 7.98
C LYS A 45 4.89 6.71 6.91
N SER A 46 5.85 5.89 7.30
CA SER A 46 6.82 5.32 6.37
C SER A 46 7.29 3.96 6.84
N ILE A 47 7.53 3.06 5.89
CA ILE A 47 8.01 1.72 6.20
C ILE A 47 9.43 1.54 5.70
N ASP A 48 10.26 0.99 6.58
CA ASP A 48 11.57 0.50 6.21
C ASP A 48 11.40 -0.71 5.26
N PRO A 49 11.94 -0.66 4.03
CA PRO A 49 11.83 -1.75 3.07
C PRO A 49 12.21 -3.12 3.63
N THR A 50 13.17 -3.17 4.58
CA THR A 50 13.61 -4.42 5.22
C THR A 50 12.51 -5.08 6.04
N LEU A 51 11.60 -4.28 6.61
CA LEU A 51 10.58 -4.76 7.52
C LEU A 51 9.38 -5.34 6.79
N ILE A 52 9.19 -5.02 5.51
CA ILE A 52 8.00 -5.47 4.76
C ILE A 52 8.00 -7.00 4.64
N GLY A 53 9.10 -7.59 4.16
CA GLY A 53 9.24 -9.04 4.02
C GLY A 53 9.20 -9.75 5.37
N GLU A 54 9.89 -9.20 6.38
CA GLU A 54 9.85 -9.70 7.77
C GLU A 54 8.41 -9.72 8.31
N SER A 55 7.64 -8.65 8.08
CA SER A 55 6.26 -8.53 8.51
C SER A 55 5.36 -9.56 7.83
N VAL A 56 5.47 -9.76 6.51
CA VAL A 56 4.64 -10.76 5.83
C VAL A 56 4.94 -12.17 6.33
N ARG A 57 6.22 -12.48 6.56
CA ARG A 57 6.63 -13.77 7.14
C ARG A 57 6.02 -14.00 8.52
N HIS A 58 6.20 -13.07 9.46
CA HIS A 58 5.75 -13.26 10.84
C HIS A 58 4.22 -13.12 11.01
N LEU A 59 3.56 -12.35 10.16
CA LEU A 59 2.11 -12.14 10.23
C LEU A 59 1.31 -13.18 9.45
N PHE A 60 1.85 -13.81 8.41
CA PHE A 60 1.08 -14.74 7.58
C PHE A 60 1.74 -16.11 7.51
N TYR A 61 2.97 -16.22 6.99
CA TYR A 61 3.62 -17.51 6.77
C TYR A 61 3.76 -18.34 8.06
N GLU A 62 4.37 -17.78 9.12
CA GLU A 62 4.65 -18.55 10.34
C GLU A 62 3.38 -18.94 11.12
N PRO A 63 2.36 -18.09 11.27
CA PRO A 63 1.09 -18.50 11.88
C PRO A 63 0.34 -19.55 11.08
N ILE A 64 0.26 -19.39 9.75
CA ILE A 64 -0.53 -20.28 8.89
C ILE A 64 0.14 -21.65 8.78
N SER A 65 1.47 -21.72 8.63
CA SER A 65 2.21 -23.00 8.55
C SER A 65 2.08 -23.87 9.80
N LYS A 66 1.82 -23.26 10.97
CA LYS A 66 1.58 -23.99 12.23
C LYS A 66 0.20 -24.65 12.29
N VAL A 67 -0.78 -24.15 11.53
CA VAL A 67 -2.20 -24.54 11.66
C VAL A 67 -2.70 -25.28 10.42
N VAL A 68 -2.23 -24.89 9.23
CA VAL A 68 -2.69 -25.40 7.94
C VAL A 68 -1.64 -26.36 7.37
N THR A 69 -0.86 -25.91 6.39
CA THR A 69 0.25 -26.62 5.75
C THR A 69 1.34 -25.61 5.39
N ASP A 70 2.59 -26.07 5.25
CA ASP A 70 3.70 -25.21 4.84
C ASP A 70 3.52 -24.69 3.39
N SER A 71 3.08 -25.58 2.48
CA SER A 71 2.80 -25.26 1.08
C SER A 71 1.73 -24.17 0.94
N PHE A 72 0.61 -24.30 1.65
CA PHE A 72 -0.44 -23.29 1.62
C PHE A 72 -0.01 -21.98 2.28
N ALA A 73 0.73 -22.05 3.39
CA ALA A 73 1.25 -20.86 4.05
C ALA A 73 2.16 -20.04 3.12
N GLN A 74 3.01 -20.71 2.34
CA GLN A 74 3.84 -20.08 1.32
C GLN A 74 2.98 -19.45 0.21
N PHE A 75 2.07 -20.23 -0.39
CA PHE A 75 1.17 -19.76 -1.44
C PHE A 75 0.31 -18.54 -1.02
N PHE A 76 -0.28 -18.60 0.18
CA PHE A 76 -1.10 -17.52 0.71
C PHE A 76 -0.26 -16.27 0.99
N SER A 77 0.93 -16.44 1.58
CA SER A 77 1.83 -15.31 1.85
C SER A 77 2.33 -14.65 0.58
N ASP A 78 2.61 -15.42 -0.47
CA ASP A 78 2.97 -14.90 -1.80
C ASP A 78 1.81 -14.13 -2.43
N SER A 79 0.58 -14.62 -2.25
CA SER A 79 -0.63 -13.93 -2.73
C SER A 79 -0.84 -12.59 -2.01
N ILE A 80 -0.66 -12.55 -0.68
CA ILE A 80 -0.67 -11.31 0.10
C ILE A 80 0.44 -10.36 -0.36
N TRP A 81 1.66 -10.86 -0.56
CA TRP A 81 2.78 -10.06 -1.05
C TRP A 81 2.50 -9.44 -2.43
N MET A 82 1.92 -10.23 -3.35
CA MET A 82 1.50 -9.74 -4.66
C MET A 82 0.44 -8.64 -4.55
N GLY A 83 -0.58 -8.82 -3.72
CA GLY A 83 -1.61 -7.80 -3.46
C GLY A 83 -1.02 -6.51 -2.89
N LEU A 84 -0.06 -6.60 -1.97
CA LEU A 84 0.66 -5.46 -1.40
C LEU A 84 1.54 -4.74 -2.43
N ASN A 85 2.16 -5.47 -3.36
CA ASN A 85 2.90 -4.84 -4.46
C ASN A 85 1.98 -4.10 -5.42
N ASN A 86 0.84 -4.70 -5.77
CA ASN A 86 -0.19 -4.04 -6.58
C ASN A 86 -0.71 -2.77 -5.91
N TYR A 87 -0.94 -2.81 -4.60
CA TYR A 87 -1.29 -1.63 -3.80
C TYR A 87 -0.26 -0.51 -3.94
N VAL A 88 1.02 -0.84 -3.77
CA VAL A 88 2.12 0.11 -3.90
C VAL A 88 2.22 0.66 -5.33
N GLU A 89 1.97 -0.16 -6.36
CA GLU A 89 1.93 0.29 -7.75
C GLU A 89 0.78 1.27 -8.03
N ILE A 90 -0.38 1.09 -7.39
CA ILE A 90 -1.50 2.04 -7.47
C ILE A 90 -1.09 3.39 -6.87
N ILE A 91 -0.56 3.38 -5.63
CA ILE A 91 -0.10 4.58 -4.92
C ILE A 91 0.93 5.35 -5.76
N LYS A 92 1.83 4.65 -6.46
CA LYS A 92 2.86 5.25 -7.31
C LYS A 92 2.33 5.93 -8.56
N ARG A 93 1.17 5.50 -9.07
CA ARG A 93 0.66 5.94 -10.38
C ARG A 93 -0.39 7.02 -10.26
N VAL A 94 -1.31 6.86 -9.30
CA VAL A 94 -2.51 7.68 -9.24
C VAL A 94 -2.52 8.54 -7.99
N PRO A 95 -2.52 9.89 -8.13
CA PRO A 95 -2.72 10.76 -6.99
C PRO A 95 -4.11 10.55 -6.37
N MET A 96 -4.22 10.76 -5.06
CA MET A 96 -5.49 10.73 -4.32
C MET A 96 -5.65 11.93 -3.38
N GLU A 97 -4.77 12.94 -3.47
CA GLU A 97 -4.94 14.18 -2.74
C GLU A 97 -6.33 14.78 -2.99
N GLY A 98 -7.02 15.16 -1.91
CA GLY A 98 -8.37 15.72 -1.98
C GLY A 98 -9.49 14.70 -2.15
N VAL A 99 -9.19 13.39 -2.21
CA VAL A 99 -10.20 12.32 -2.14
C VAL A 99 -10.31 11.78 -0.72
N ALA A 100 -11.54 11.62 -0.23
CA ALA A 100 -11.78 11.11 1.11
C ALA A 100 -11.31 9.65 1.27
N GLN A 101 -10.64 9.35 2.39
CA GLN A 101 -10.00 8.07 2.64
C GLN A 101 -10.99 6.89 2.59
N GLU A 102 -12.22 7.06 3.06
CA GLU A 102 -13.26 6.02 3.02
C GLU A 102 -13.65 5.63 1.59
N LYS A 103 -13.61 6.57 0.64
CA LYS A 103 -13.87 6.29 -0.78
C LYS A 103 -12.69 5.55 -1.40
N VAL A 104 -11.45 5.94 -1.05
CA VAL A 104 -10.24 5.23 -1.47
C VAL A 104 -10.25 3.79 -0.93
N ALA A 105 -10.60 3.60 0.35
CA ALA A 105 -10.73 2.28 0.97
C ALA A 105 -11.82 1.43 0.28
N TYR A 106 -12.96 2.03 -0.08
CA TYR A 106 -13.99 1.36 -0.87
C TYR A 106 -13.44 0.85 -2.21
N MET A 107 -12.73 1.70 -2.96
CA MET A 107 -12.12 1.32 -4.24
C MET A 107 -11.06 0.23 -4.09
N LEU A 108 -10.23 0.30 -3.05
CA LEU A 108 -9.24 -0.74 -2.74
C LEU A 108 -9.91 -2.08 -2.42
N ASN A 109 -10.96 -2.09 -1.60
CA ASN A 109 -11.68 -3.32 -1.31
C ASN A 109 -12.32 -3.91 -2.57
N LYS A 110 -13.01 -3.06 -3.34
CA LYS A 110 -13.75 -3.46 -4.55
C LYS A 110 -12.86 -4.02 -5.66
N HIS A 111 -11.71 -3.40 -5.91
CA HIS A 111 -10.90 -3.74 -7.08
C HIS A 111 -9.61 -4.46 -6.72
N LEU A 112 -8.97 -4.16 -5.60
CA LEU A 112 -7.72 -4.83 -5.23
C LEU A 112 -7.97 -6.08 -4.38
N VAL A 113 -8.73 -5.96 -3.29
CA VAL A 113 -8.92 -7.07 -2.34
C VAL A 113 -9.82 -8.15 -2.94
N VAL A 114 -10.95 -7.77 -3.54
CA VAL A 114 -11.85 -8.71 -4.24
C VAL A 114 -11.10 -9.50 -5.31
N GLU A 115 -10.32 -8.85 -6.17
CA GLU A 115 -9.59 -9.55 -7.24
C GLU A 115 -8.48 -10.45 -6.71
N THR A 116 -7.79 -10.02 -5.64
CA THR A 116 -6.81 -10.87 -4.96
C THR A 116 -7.48 -12.10 -4.36
N LEU A 117 -8.61 -11.93 -3.68
CA LEU A 117 -9.41 -13.03 -3.11
C LEU A 117 -9.93 -13.98 -4.19
N ALA A 118 -10.50 -13.45 -5.28
CA ALA A 118 -10.99 -14.25 -6.38
C ALA A 118 -9.89 -15.10 -7.01
N SER A 119 -8.67 -14.55 -7.13
CA SER A 119 -7.49 -15.27 -7.61
C SER A 119 -7.09 -16.42 -6.67
N ILE A 120 -7.12 -16.19 -5.36
CA ILE A 120 -6.84 -17.21 -4.34
C ILE A 120 -7.90 -18.32 -4.39
N ILE A 121 -9.18 -17.94 -4.37
CA ILE A 121 -10.33 -18.87 -4.43
C ILE A 121 -10.28 -19.73 -5.68
N TRP A 122 -10.02 -19.13 -6.84
CA TRP A 122 -9.94 -19.84 -8.10
C TRP A 122 -8.79 -20.87 -8.08
N LYS A 123 -7.58 -20.47 -7.66
CA LYS A 123 -6.43 -21.38 -7.59
C LYS A 123 -6.61 -22.51 -6.60
N VAL A 124 -7.10 -22.21 -5.40
CA VAL A 124 -7.35 -23.22 -4.36
C VAL A 124 -8.50 -24.15 -4.79
N GLY A 125 -9.61 -23.59 -5.24
CA GLY A 125 -10.79 -24.35 -5.64
C GLY A 125 -10.55 -25.26 -6.85
N VAL A 126 -9.79 -24.82 -7.86
CA VAL A 126 -9.41 -25.65 -9.01
C VAL A 126 -8.50 -26.80 -8.60
N ASN A 127 -7.53 -26.56 -7.69
CA ASN A 127 -6.62 -27.60 -7.23
C ASN A 127 -7.31 -28.66 -6.37
N GLN A 128 -8.29 -28.25 -5.56
CA GLN A 128 -8.99 -29.15 -4.63
C GLN A 128 -10.13 -29.94 -5.28
N MET A 129 -10.64 -29.54 -6.45
CA MET A 129 -11.82 -30.14 -7.07
C MET A 129 -11.49 -30.81 -8.42
N PRO A 130 -11.79 -32.12 -8.60
CA PRO A 130 -11.50 -32.86 -9.84
C PRO A 130 -12.14 -32.27 -11.11
N THR A 131 -13.20 -31.47 -10.96
CA THR A 131 -14.04 -30.93 -12.04
C THR A 131 -13.73 -29.48 -12.42
N ASN A 132 -12.64 -28.88 -11.90
CA ASN A 132 -12.36 -27.43 -12.07
C ASN A 132 -13.52 -26.52 -11.63
N THR A 133 -14.31 -26.96 -10.66
CA THR A 133 -15.44 -26.18 -10.11
C THR A 133 -15.06 -25.60 -8.76
N VAL A 134 -15.27 -24.30 -8.55
CA VAL A 134 -15.12 -23.70 -7.21
C VAL A 134 -16.35 -24.04 -6.37
N PRO A 135 -16.18 -24.56 -5.14
CA PRO A 135 -17.28 -24.80 -4.23
C PRO A 135 -18.08 -23.53 -3.91
N SER A 136 -19.41 -23.63 -3.92
CA SER A 136 -20.29 -22.47 -3.76
C SER A 136 -20.18 -21.78 -2.41
N PHE A 137 -19.73 -22.49 -1.36
CA PHE A 137 -19.57 -21.93 -0.02
C PHE A 137 -18.54 -20.79 0.03
N TYR A 138 -17.54 -20.76 -0.88
CA TYR A 138 -16.57 -19.67 -0.95
C TYR A 138 -17.19 -18.33 -1.36
N CYS A 139 -18.37 -18.35 -1.99
CA CYS A 139 -19.08 -17.16 -2.46
C CYS A 139 -20.43 -16.94 -1.75
N ASP A 140 -20.65 -17.62 -0.61
CA ASP A 140 -21.84 -17.39 0.23
C ASP A 140 -21.68 -16.09 1.05
N ASN A 141 -22.79 -15.54 1.55
CA ASN A 141 -22.76 -14.42 2.50
C ASN A 141 -22.05 -14.79 3.81
N TYR A 142 -22.20 -16.05 4.25
CA TYR A 142 -21.55 -16.58 5.44
C TYR A 142 -20.76 -17.86 5.10
N PRO A 143 -19.58 -17.73 4.48
CA PRO A 143 -18.81 -18.87 3.98
C PRO A 143 -18.57 -19.97 5.02
N ILE A 144 -18.24 -19.63 6.27
CA ILE A 144 -17.97 -20.65 7.32
C ILE A 144 -19.23 -21.45 7.64
N LYS A 145 -20.36 -20.77 7.74
CA LYS A 145 -21.64 -21.43 7.98
C LYS A 145 -21.99 -22.38 6.84
N ALA A 146 -21.80 -21.93 5.60
CA ALA A 146 -22.05 -22.73 4.40
C ALA A 146 -21.12 -23.95 4.33
N LEU A 147 -19.84 -23.79 4.69
CA LEU A 147 -18.86 -24.87 4.74
C LEU A 147 -19.18 -25.91 5.82
N ILE A 148 -19.59 -25.49 7.02
CA ILE A 148 -20.01 -26.42 8.07
C ILE A 148 -21.23 -27.22 7.61
N ALA A 149 -22.22 -26.55 7.01
CA ALA A 149 -23.40 -27.23 6.46
C ALA A 149 -23.03 -28.20 5.32
N PHE A 150 -22.03 -27.85 4.50
CA PHE A 150 -21.50 -28.73 3.48
C PHE A 150 -20.90 -30.00 4.11
N TYR A 151 -20.01 -29.90 5.10
CA TYR A 151 -19.45 -31.08 5.77
C TYR A 151 -20.51 -31.91 6.49
N GLU A 152 -21.46 -31.28 7.17
CA GLU A 152 -22.59 -31.98 7.81
C GLU A 152 -23.40 -32.79 6.78
N SER A 153 -23.54 -32.31 5.55
CA SER A 153 -24.25 -33.03 4.47
C SER A 153 -23.49 -34.23 3.92
N GLN A 154 -22.16 -34.26 4.07
CA GLN A 154 -21.30 -35.38 3.63
C GLN A 154 -21.16 -36.48 4.68
N GLN A 155 -21.49 -36.19 5.94
CA GLN A 155 -21.41 -37.15 7.03
C GLN A 155 -22.62 -38.07 7.03
N THR A 156 -22.37 -39.37 6.91
CA THR A 156 -23.42 -40.40 6.88
C THR A 156 -23.61 -41.10 8.23
N LEU A 157 -22.65 -40.98 9.15
CA LEU A 157 -22.65 -41.66 10.45
C LEU A 157 -23.07 -40.71 11.58
N PRO A 158 -24.05 -41.08 12.45
CA PRO A 158 -24.49 -40.24 13.57
C PRO A 158 -23.41 -39.92 14.61
N GLU A 159 -22.33 -40.69 14.67
CA GLU A 159 -21.18 -40.45 15.55
C GLU A 159 -20.28 -39.31 15.07
N ASN A 160 -20.37 -38.95 13.78
CA ASN A 160 -19.63 -37.83 13.22
C ASN A 160 -20.32 -36.47 13.47
N ASP A 161 -21.51 -36.45 14.08
CA ASP A 161 -22.23 -35.22 14.40
C ASP A 161 -21.33 -34.23 15.14
N ILE A 162 -21.27 -33.00 14.62
CA ILE A 162 -20.38 -31.96 15.15
C ILE A 162 -20.61 -31.68 16.64
N LYS A 163 -21.83 -31.81 17.17
CA LYS A 163 -22.07 -31.59 18.60
C LYS A 163 -21.45 -32.69 19.45
N ARG A 164 -21.47 -33.94 18.96
CA ARG A 164 -20.81 -35.07 19.62
C ARG A 164 -19.29 -34.92 19.60
N PHE A 165 -18.72 -34.51 18.46
CA PHE A 165 -17.28 -34.30 18.36
C PHE A 165 -16.79 -33.17 19.29
N PHE A 166 -17.58 -32.11 19.44
CA PHE A 166 -17.27 -30.93 20.23
C PHE A 166 -18.00 -30.89 21.59
N GLU A 167 -18.25 -32.06 22.18
CA GLU A 167 -18.93 -32.18 23.48
C GLU A 167 -18.33 -31.24 24.54
N GLY A 168 -19.21 -30.53 25.27
CA GLY A 168 -18.81 -29.51 26.24
C GLY A 168 -18.56 -28.12 25.67
N THR A 169 -18.62 -27.94 24.34
CA THR A 169 -18.50 -26.63 23.66
C THR A 169 -19.70 -26.29 22.76
N ASP A 170 -20.86 -26.89 23.03
CA ASP A 170 -22.10 -26.76 22.25
C ASP A 170 -22.48 -25.32 21.89
N ARG A 171 -22.30 -24.39 22.82
CA ARG A 171 -22.62 -22.98 22.60
C ARG A 171 -21.74 -22.39 21.50
N THR A 172 -20.46 -22.69 21.50
CA THR A 172 -19.48 -22.17 20.53
C THR A 172 -19.77 -22.74 19.14
N VAL A 173 -19.99 -24.05 19.04
CA VAL A 173 -20.36 -24.71 17.78
C VAL A 173 -21.67 -24.17 17.23
N ARG A 174 -22.68 -23.95 18.09
CA ARG A 174 -23.96 -23.36 17.69
C ARG A 174 -23.78 -21.98 17.05
N LYS A 175 -22.87 -21.17 17.57
CA LYS A 175 -22.56 -19.84 17.01
C LYS A 175 -21.85 -19.91 15.67
N TRP A 176 -20.97 -20.89 15.47
CA TRP A 176 -20.35 -21.11 14.15
C TRP A 176 -21.39 -21.57 13.13
N ARG A 177 -22.25 -22.52 13.50
CA ARG A 177 -23.36 -23.03 12.67
C ARG A 177 -24.40 -21.97 12.34
N SER A 178 -24.67 -21.02 13.23
CA SER A 178 -25.60 -19.92 12.97
C SER A 178 -24.98 -18.81 12.12
N GLY A 179 -23.64 -18.75 12.05
CA GLY A 179 -22.90 -17.63 11.47
C GLY A 179 -22.80 -16.42 12.42
N GLU A 180 -23.08 -16.58 13.71
CA GLU A 180 -22.96 -15.51 14.69
C GLU A 180 -21.49 -15.16 14.97
N GLU A 181 -20.63 -16.16 15.12
CA GLU A 181 -19.19 -16.00 15.37
C GLU A 181 -18.35 -16.82 14.40
N LEU A 182 -17.11 -16.38 14.17
CA LEU A 182 -16.12 -17.14 13.42
C LEU A 182 -15.29 -18.02 14.37
N PRO A 183 -14.88 -19.23 13.94
CA PRO A 183 -13.82 -19.94 14.62
C PRO A 183 -12.53 -19.11 14.58
N ASN A 184 -11.83 -19.02 15.70
CA ASN A 184 -10.47 -18.47 15.70
C ASN A 184 -9.52 -19.41 14.95
N ILE A 185 -8.35 -18.91 14.55
CA ILE A 185 -7.37 -19.70 13.79
C ILE A 185 -6.96 -21.00 14.53
N GLY A 186 -6.89 -20.99 15.86
CA GLY A 186 -6.54 -22.18 16.66
C GLY A 186 -7.60 -23.28 16.64
N ASN A 187 -8.88 -22.92 16.44
CA ASN A 187 -9.98 -23.88 16.34
C ASN A 187 -10.03 -24.59 14.98
N LEU A 188 -9.31 -24.08 13.97
CA LEU A 188 -9.35 -24.67 12.62
C LEU A 188 -8.78 -26.08 12.60
N THR A 189 -7.79 -26.40 13.43
CA THR A 189 -7.23 -27.76 13.53
C THR A 189 -8.29 -28.76 13.99
N LEU A 190 -9.07 -28.42 15.02
CA LEU A 190 -10.14 -29.30 15.52
C LEU A 190 -11.29 -29.42 14.51
N LEU A 191 -11.65 -28.32 13.85
CA LEU A 191 -12.67 -28.34 12.81
C LEU A 191 -12.24 -29.19 11.60
N ALA A 192 -10.97 -29.14 11.22
CA ALA A 192 -10.43 -29.98 10.15
C ALA A 192 -10.47 -31.46 10.56
N GLN A 193 -10.04 -31.80 11.78
CA GLN A 193 -10.14 -33.18 12.28
C GLN A 193 -11.57 -33.72 12.23
N TRP A 194 -12.55 -32.88 12.58
CA TRP A 194 -13.97 -33.23 12.46
C TRP A 194 -14.42 -33.39 11.00
N ALA A 195 -14.04 -32.47 10.12
CA ALA A 195 -14.37 -32.53 8.70
C ALA A 195 -13.83 -33.81 8.03
N SER A 196 -12.61 -34.22 8.40
CA SER A 196 -11.91 -35.36 7.83
C SER A 196 -12.24 -36.71 8.49
N LEU A 197 -13.23 -36.79 9.39
CA LEU A 197 -13.61 -38.06 10.05
C LEU A 197 -13.98 -39.15 9.04
N SER A 198 -14.60 -38.76 7.92
CA SER A 198 -14.99 -39.69 6.85
C SER A 198 -13.84 -40.06 5.91
N ASN A 199 -12.76 -39.27 5.87
CA ASN A 199 -11.57 -39.51 5.06
C ASN A 199 -10.37 -38.75 5.65
N SER A 200 -9.50 -39.45 6.39
CA SER A 200 -8.36 -38.82 7.06
C SER A 200 -7.29 -38.28 6.10
N ASP A 201 -7.26 -38.78 4.86
CA ASP A 201 -6.21 -38.44 3.90
C ASP A 201 -6.35 -37.02 3.35
N VAL A 202 -7.52 -36.36 3.54
CA VAL A 202 -7.82 -35.01 3.05
C VAL A 202 -7.74 -33.91 4.12
N ILE A 203 -7.16 -34.23 5.29
CA ILE A 203 -7.13 -33.29 6.42
C ILE A 203 -6.40 -31.98 6.11
N ASP A 204 -5.40 -32.04 5.23
CA ASP A 204 -4.65 -30.86 4.84
C ASP A 204 -5.47 -29.97 3.91
N GLU A 205 -6.18 -30.52 2.92
CA GLU A 205 -7.14 -29.80 2.08
C GLU A 205 -8.28 -29.20 2.90
N ASP A 206 -8.76 -29.91 3.93
CA ASP A 206 -9.82 -29.42 4.82
C ASP A 206 -9.34 -28.22 5.65
N LYS A 207 -8.09 -28.25 6.17
CA LYS A 207 -7.50 -27.08 6.87
C LYS A 207 -7.38 -25.88 5.94
N GLU A 208 -6.92 -26.08 4.70
CA GLU A 208 -6.78 -25.02 3.70
C GLU A 208 -8.14 -24.39 3.38
N THR A 209 -9.14 -25.23 3.13
CA THR A 209 -10.53 -24.84 2.87
C THR A 209 -11.12 -24.05 4.04
N LEU A 210 -10.95 -24.55 5.26
CA LEU A 210 -11.42 -23.88 6.48
C LEU A 210 -10.75 -22.53 6.69
N PHE A 211 -9.43 -22.43 6.50
CA PHE A 211 -8.71 -21.18 6.64
C PHE A 211 -9.16 -20.14 5.60
N LEU A 212 -9.21 -20.53 4.32
CA LEU A 212 -9.62 -19.63 3.25
C LEU A 212 -11.06 -19.15 3.44
N THR A 213 -11.97 -20.06 3.77
CA THR A 213 -13.38 -19.75 4.03
C THR A 213 -13.52 -18.79 5.22
N ARG A 214 -12.75 -19.01 6.30
CA ARG A 214 -12.69 -18.10 7.46
C ARG A 214 -12.20 -16.71 7.05
N PHE A 215 -11.15 -16.63 6.23
CA PHE A 215 -10.58 -15.38 5.76
C PHE A 215 -11.61 -14.58 4.94
N ILE A 216 -12.35 -15.24 4.05
CA ILE A 216 -13.40 -14.63 3.23
C ILE A 216 -14.57 -14.13 4.10
N ASP A 217 -15.06 -14.96 5.03
CA ASP A 217 -16.16 -14.59 5.93
C ASP A 217 -15.77 -13.38 6.80
N SER A 218 -14.53 -13.38 7.31
CA SER A 218 -13.95 -12.24 8.05
C SER A 218 -13.91 -10.96 7.20
N PHE A 219 -13.49 -11.04 5.93
CA PHE A 219 -13.52 -9.92 5.00
C PHE A 219 -14.96 -9.40 4.80
N HIS A 220 -15.90 -10.29 4.50
CA HIS A 220 -17.31 -9.92 4.31
C HIS A 220 -17.87 -9.19 5.54
N ARG A 221 -17.66 -9.69 6.75
CA ARG A 221 -18.11 -9.01 7.98
C ARG A 221 -17.49 -7.63 8.15
N LYS A 222 -16.18 -7.49 7.91
CA LYS A 222 -15.44 -6.23 8.07
C LYS A 222 -15.83 -5.19 7.01
N THR A 223 -16.39 -5.62 5.88
CA THR A 223 -16.94 -4.76 4.83
C THR A 223 -18.47 -4.74 4.82
N HIS A 224 -19.14 -5.17 5.89
CA HIS A 224 -20.60 -5.22 5.98
C HIS A 224 -21.28 -5.93 4.78
N HIS A 225 -20.64 -6.97 4.26
CA HIS A 225 -21.08 -7.80 3.13
C HIS A 225 -21.23 -7.04 1.81
N GLN A 226 -20.66 -5.84 1.69
CA GLN A 226 -20.81 -4.98 0.52
C GLN A 226 -20.28 -5.58 -0.79
N PHE A 227 -19.26 -6.46 -0.72
CA PHE A 227 -18.53 -6.97 -1.88
C PHE A 227 -18.74 -8.47 -2.16
N VAL A 228 -19.78 -9.09 -1.57
CA VAL A 228 -20.05 -10.53 -1.78
C VAL A 228 -20.31 -10.83 -3.26
N ASN A 229 -21.16 -10.02 -3.90
CA ASN A 229 -21.49 -10.19 -5.32
C ASN A 229 -20.29 -9.88 -6.22
N ASP A 230 -19.53 -8.81 -5.94
CA ASP A 230 -18.32 -8.49 -6.72
C ASP A 230 -17.32 -9.66 -6.67
N LEU A 231 -17.13 -10.28 -5.50
CA LEU A 231 -16.27 -11.47 -5.35
C LEU A 231 -16.80 -12.66 -6.13
N LYS A 232 -18.11 -12.94 -6.04
CA LYS A 232 -18.74 -14.03 -6.77
C LYS A 232 -18.58 -13.86 -8.28
N ASP A 233 -18.84 -12.66 -8.80
CA ASP A 233 -18.73 -12.35 -10.22
C ASP A 233 -17.28 -12.48 -10.71
N ALA A 234 -16.31 -12.01 -9.91
CA ALA A 234 -14.88 -12.13 -10.21
C ALA A 234 -14.40 -13.59 -10.24
N VAL A 235 -14.93 -14.46 -9.38
CA VAL A 235 -14.65 -15.91 -9.39
C VAL A 235 -15.30 -16.59 -10.60
N VAL A 236 -16.58 -16.31 -10.86
CA VAL A 236 -17.31 -16.86 -12.01
C VAL A 236 -16.63 -16.49 -13.33
N TRP A 237 -16.18 -15.25 -13.46
CA TRP A 237 -15.45 -14.81 -14.65
C TRP A 237 -14.20 -15.65 -14.89
N ARG A 238 -13.39 -15.88 -13.85
CA ARG A 238 -12.16 -16.72 -13.94
C ARG A 238 -12.48 -18.15 -14.33
N LEU A 239 -13.55 -18.73 -13.78
CA LEU A 239 -14.00 -20.07 -14.15
C LEU A 239 -14.42 -20.17 -15.62
N GLN A 240 -15.15 -19.17 -16.12
CA GLN A 240 -15.63 -19.15 -17.51
C GLN A 240 -14.49 -18.97 -18.52
N HIS A 241 -13.44 -18.22 -18.17
CA HIS A 241 -12.35 -17.89 -19.09
C HIS A 241 -11.07 -18.70 -18.84
N ASN A 242 -10.99 -19.42 -17.72
CA ASN A 242 -9.84 -20.19 -17.27
C ASN A 242 -8.51 -19.40 -17.27
N GLN A 243 -8.56 -18.13 -16.84
CA GLN A 243 -7.40 -17.24 -16.77
C GLN A 243 -7.61 -16.10 -15.77
N GLU A 244 -6.53 -15.43 -15.39
CA GLU A 244 -6.59 -14.18 -14.61
C GLU A 244 -7.05 -13.00 -15.50
N PRO A 245 -7.87 -12.07 -14.98
CA PRO A 245 -8.26 -10.88 -15.72
C PRO A 245 -7.07 -9.94 -15.90
N THR A 246 -7.00 -9.30 -17.07
CA THR A 246 -6.03 -8.21 -17.30
C THR A 246 -6.63 -6.91 -16.78
N LEU A 247 -6.25 -6.50 -15.58
CA LEU A 247 -6.74 -5.29 -14.93
C LEU A 247 -5.66 -4.20 -14.93
N ASP A 248 -5.97 -3.04 -15.51
CA ASP A 248 -5.16 -1.84 -15.31
C ASP A 248 -5.69 -1.05 -14.11
N PHE A 249 -5.19 -1.40 -12.92
CA PHE A 249 -5.50 -0.66 -11.70
C PHE A 249 -5.13 0.83 -11.80
N GLY A 250 -4.09 1.18 -12.58
CA GLY A 250 -3.72 2.57 -12.79
C GLY A 250 -4.85 3.35 -13.50
N GLN A 251 -5.40 2.78 -14.56
CA GLN A 251 -6.51 3.39 -15.30
C GLN A 251 -7.78 3.48 -14.44
N ILE A 252 -8.16 2.38 -13.76
CA ILE A 252 -9.37 2.33 -12.91
C ILE A 252 -9.32 3.42 -11.84
N PHE A 253 -8.22 3.48 -11.08
CA PHE A 253 -8.08 4.46 -10.00
C PHE A 253 -7.93 5.89 -10.54
N HIS A 254 -7.32 6.08 -11.72
CA HIS A 254 -7.21 7.41 -12.33
C HIS A 254 -8.57 7.97 -12.74
N GLN A 255 -9.43 7.14 -13.36
CA GLN A 255 -10.79 7.55 -13.70
C GLN A 255 -11.59 7.93 -12.45
N PHE A 256 -11.48 7.13 -11.39
CA PHE A 256 -12.08 7.45 -10.10
C PHE A 256 -11.59 8.78 -9.53
N TYR A 257 -10.27 9.01 -9.50
CA TYR A 257 -9.68 10.27 -9.06
C TYR A 257 -10.21 11.48 -9.86
N THR A 258 -10.19 11.40 -11.19
CA THR A 258 -10.68 12.49 -12.06
C THR A 258 -12.16 12.81 -11.79
N HIS A 259 -12.98 11.79 -11.57
CA HIS A 259 -14.40 11.97 -11.23
C HIS A 259 -14.56 12.72 -9.91
N GLU A 260 -13.85 12.29 -8.87
CA GLU A 260 -13.90 12.92 -7.54
C GLU A 260 -13.44 14.38 -7.57
N ILE A 261 -12.30 14.67 -8.20
CA ILE A 261 -11.78 16.05 -8.33
C ILE A 261 -12.74 16.97 -9.09
N SER A 262 -13.37 16.45 -10.16
CA SER A 262 -14.36 17.19 -10.94
C SER A 262 -15.60 17.50 -10.10
N SER A 263 -16.08 16.52 -9.33
CA SER A 263 -17.23 16.66 -8.44
C SER A 263 -17.01 17.69 -7.33
N ALA A 264 -15.77 17.85 -6.88
CA ALA A 264 -15.38 18.79 -5.82
C ALA A 264 -15.10 20.23 -6.32
N ASN A 265 -15.27 20.49 -7.62
CA ASN A 265 -15.00 21.79 -8.26
C ASN A 265 -13.56 22.32 -8.04
N LEU A 266 -12.58 21.41 -7.94
CA LEU A 266 -11.18 21.77 -7.66
C LEU A 266 -10.37 22.07 -8.93
N HIS A 267 -10.98 22.05 -10.11
CA HIS A 267 -10.30 22.21 -11.40
C HIS A 267 -9.53 23.54 -11.50
N LYS A 268 -10.11 24.65 -11.01
CA LYS A 268 -9.44 25.96 -11.05
C LYS A 268 -8.19 25.99 -10.19
N LEU A 269 -8.25 25.40 -8.99
CA LEU A 269 -7.11 25.29 -8.09
C LEU A 269 -6.01 24.41 -8.69
N SER A 270 -6.41 23.28 -9.28
CA SER A 270 -5.49 22.38 -10.00
C SER A 270 -4.80 23.09 -11.15
N ALA A 271 -5.53 23.88 -11.95
CA ALA A 271 -4.98 24.67 -13.04
C ALA A 271 -3.94 25.70 -12.54
N GLU A 272 -4.25 26.44 -11.46
CA GLU A 272 -3.33 27.41 -10.84
C GLU A 272 -2.01 26.74 -10.40
N GLY A 273 -2.10 25.59 -9.72
CA GLY A 273 -0.94 24.82 -9.30
C GLY A 273 -0.11 24.29 -10.48
N ASN A 274 -0.78 23.78 -11.52
CA ASN A 274 -0.13 23.27 -12.73
C ASN A 274 0.62 24.37 -13.48
N GLU A 275 0.05 25.56 -13.60
CA GLU A 275 0.73 26.70 -14.21
C GLU A 275 1.99 27.09 -13.42
N LEU A 276 1.92 27.12 -12.08
CA LEU A 276 3.12 27.37 -11.27
C LEU A 276 4.19 26.29 -11.44
N HIS A 277 3.81 25.02 -11.55
CA HIS A 277 4.77 23.95 -11.88
C HIS A 277 5.43 24.13 -13.24
N LYS A 278 4.71 24.65 -14.26
CA LYS A 278 5.27 24.97 -15.58
C LYS A 278 6.24 26.16 -15.50
N LEU A 279 5.86 27.23 -14.81
CA LEU A 279 6.69 28.42 -14.62
C LEU A 279 7.98 28.08 -13.87
N LEU A 280 7.87 27.28 -12.80
CA LEU A 280 9.01 26.80 -12.00
C LEU A 280 9.63 25.50 -12.51
N LYS A 281 9.35 25.11 -13.76
CA LYS A 281 10.03 23.97 -14.39
C LYS A 281 11.53 24.27 -14.45
N ARG A 282 12.33 23.33 -13.95
CA ARG A 282 13.77 23.53 -13.69
C ARG A 282 14.64 23.80 -14.93
N SER A 283 14.13 23.47 -16.12
CA SER A 283 14.87 23.55 -17.38
C SER A 283 14.38 24.66 -18.31
N THR A 284 13.33 25.40 -17.95
CA THR A 284 12.80 26.50 -18.75
C THR A 284 13.44 27.82 -18.32
N THR A 285 13.83 28.62 -19.29
CA THR A 285 14.36 29.96 -19.05
C THR A 285 13.36 30.82 -18.28
N LYS A 286 13.87 31.53 -17.27
CA LYS A 286 13.10 32.43 -16.42
C LYS A 286 13.24 33.84 -16.98
N PRO A 287 12.14 34.57 -17.23
CA PRO A 287 12.22 35.97 -17.64
C PRO A 287 12.92 36.81 -16.57
N HIS A 288 13.60 37.87 -17.00
CA HIS A 288 14.25 38.81 -16.09
C HIS A 288 13.24 39.41 -15.10
N GLY A 289 13.56 39.42 -13.80
CA GLY A 289 12.70 39.93 -12.73
C GLY A 289 11.47 39.07 -12.40
N SER A 290 11.31 37.88 -13.01
CA SER A 290 10.14 37.00 -12.77
C SER A 290 10.09 36.38 -11.38
N LEU A 291 11.18 36.42 -10.61
CA LEU A 291 11.26 35.85 -9.26
C LEU A 291 10.18 36.44 -8.34
N ALA A 292 9.97 37.77 -8.38
CA ALA A 292 8.97 38.44 -7.55
C ALA A 292 7.52 38.05 -7.92
N ASP A 293 7.21 38.00 -9.22
CA ASP A 293 5.90 37.57 -9.71
C ASP A 293 5.60 36.12 -9.31
N TYR A 294 6.56 35.20 -9.50
CA TYR A 294 6.36 33.78 -9.19
C TYR A 294 6.22 33.56 -7.69
N SER A 295 6.94 34.33 -6.87
CA SER A 295 6.80 34.34 -5.42
C SER A 295 5.39 34.79 -4.98
N ALA A 296 4.87 35.87 -5.60
CA ALA A 296 3.53 36.38 -5.32
C ALA A 296 2.44 35.37 -5.72
N ARG A 297 2.57 34.73 -6.88
CA ARG A 297 1.66 33.67 -7.33
C ARG A 297 1.68 32.45 -6.41
N LEU A 298 2.85 32.04 -5.93
CA LEU A 298 2.95 30.95 -4.96
C LEU A 298 2.24 31.28 -3.63
N ALA A 299 2.35 32.52 -3.16
CA ALA A 299 1.61 33.00 -1.99
C ALA A 299 0.09 33.06 -2.24
N SER A 300 -0.34 33.42 -3.47
CA SER A 300 -1.74 33.35 -3.87
C SER A 300 -2.27 31.91 -3.85
N LEU A 301 -1.53 30.97 -4.44
CA LEU A 301 -1.90 29.55 -4.44
C LEU A 301 -2.06 29.01 -3.02
N GLN A 302 -1.16 29.38 -2.10
CA GLN A 302 -1.27 28.99 -0.70
C GLN A 302 -2.59 29.47 -0.09
N LYS A 303 -2.97 30.74 -0.29
CA LYS A 303 -4.27 31.28 0.19
C LYS A 303 -5.46 30.55 -0.46
N SER A 304 -5.35 30.21 -1.74
CA SER A 304 -6.37 29.44 -2.46
C SER A 304 -6.54 28.03 -1.85
N ILE A 305 -5.45 27.34 -1.50
CA ILE A 305 -5.49 26.02 -0.85
C ILE A 305 -6.13 26.12 0.55
N GLU A 306 -5.72 27.13 1.34
CA GLU A 306 -6.27 27.40 2.67
C GLU A 306 -7.79 27.64 2.60
N LYS A 307 -8.26 28.43 1.61
CA LYS A 307 -9.69 28.70 1.40
C LYS A 307 -10.52 27.44 1.11
N HIS A 308 -9.93 26.42 0.50
CA HIS A 308 -10.59 25.15 0.20
C HIS A 308 -10.41 24.11 1.32
N ASN A 309 -9.74 24.45 2.44
CA ASN A 309 -9.39 23.53 3.52
C ASN A 309 -8.57 22.32 3.06
N LEU A 310 -7.69 22.51 2.07
CA LEU A 310 -6.88 21.43 1.47
C LEU A 310 -5.42 21.46 1.93
N ASN A 311 -5.12 22.15 3.03
CA ASN A 311 -3.74 22.29 3.53
C ASN A 311 -3.08 20.91 3.74
N ASP A 312 -3.73 20.01 4.47
CA ASP A 312 -3.16 18.68 4.76
C ASP A 312 -2.96 17.82 3.49
N GLU A 313 -3.73 18.09 2.43
CA GLU A 313 -3.69 17.35 1.16
C GLU A 313 -2.64 17.90 0.20
N LEU A 314 -2.53 19.23 0.09
CA LEU A 314 -1.74 19.91 -0.93
C LEU A 314 -0.49 20.61 -0.39
N GLN A 315 -0.21 20.52 0.92
CA GLN A 315 0.99 21.10 1.52
C GLN A 315 2.28 20.66 0.80
N TYR A 316 2.33 19.39 0.37
CA TYR A 316 3.48 18.86 -0.33
C TYR A 316 3.77 19.59 -1.66
N HIS A 317 2.73 20.03 -2.38
CA HIS A 317 2.89 20.83 -3.59
C HIS A 317 3.48 22.20 -3.28
N LEU A 318 3.02 22.86 -2.23
CA LEU A 318 3.54 24.14 -1.80
C LEU A 318 5.01 24.03 -1.41
N ASP A 319 5.36 23.05 -0.59
CA ASP A 319 6.74 22.81 -0.19
C ASP A 319 7.62 22.46 -1.40
N TRP A 320 7.12 21.67 -2.34
CA TRP A 320 7.85 21.37 -3.57
C TRP A 320 8.12 22.61 -4.42
N LEU A 321 7.10 23.46 -4.63
CA LEU A 321 7.24 24.71 -5.38
C LEU A 321 8.16 25.71 -4.66
N LYS A 322 8.06 25.82 -3.33
CA LYS A 322 8.96 26.65 -2.51
C LYS A 322 10.40 26.17 -2.63
N GLY A 323 10.63 24.86 -2.50
CA GLY A 323 11.95 24.25 -2.69
C GLY A 323 12.54 24.55 -4.07
N ARG A 324 11.74 24.44 -5.14
CA ARG A 324 12.17 24.81 -6.50
C ARG A 324 12.51 26.28 -6.63
N LEU A 325 11.64 27.17 -6.17
CA LEU A 325 11.86 28.62 -6.21
C LEU A 325 13.18 29.00 -5.52
N LEU A 326 13.45 28.42 -4.35
CA LEU A 326 14.68 28.64 -3.58
C LEU A 326 15.92 28.11 -4.29
N VAL A 327 15.90 26.87 -4.81
CA VAL A 327 17.03 26.32 -5.59
C VAL A 327 17.33 27.19 -6.80
N LEU A 328 16.31 27.53 -7.59
CA LEU A 328 16.49 28.29 -8.83
C LEU A 328 16.97 29.73 -8.59
N SER A 329 16.75 30.26 -7.37
CA SER A 329 17.23 31.57 -6.93
C SER A 329 18.54 31.51 -6.13
N GLY A 330 19.21 30.35 -6.10
CA GLY A 330 20.53 30.17 -5.48
C GLY A 330 20.52 29.93 -3.97
N GLN A 331 19.36 29.78 -3.34
CA GLN A 331 19.20 29.53 -1.90
C GLN A 331 19.09 28.03 -1.60
N ILE A 332 20.10 27.24 -1.98
CA ILE A 332 20.06 25.77 -1.89
C ILE A 332 19.94 25.28 -0.44
N GLU A 333 20.55 25.97 0.52
CA GLU A 333 20.58 25.59 1.93
C GLU A 333 19.17 25.62 2.52
N LYS A 334 18.40 26.67 2.20
CA LYS A 334 17.01 26.83 2.66
C LYS A 334 16.05 25.89 1.92
N ALA A 335 16.38 25.50 0.68
CA ALA A 335 15.50 24.67 -0.12
C ALA A 335 15.37 23.23 0.42
N LEU A 336 16.41 22.70 1.07
CA LEU A 336 16.43 21.31 1.50
C LEU A 336 15.28 20.97 2.45
N GLU A 337 14.99 21.84 3.42
CA GLU A 337 13.91 21.62 4.38
C GLU A 337 12.56 21.46 3.68
N HIS A 338 12.28 22.34 2.71
CA HIS A 338 11.06 22.25 1.91
C HIS A 338 11.00 20.95 1.10
N TYR A 339 12.09 20.49 0.50
CA TYR A 339 12.07 19.19 -0.20
C TYR A 339 11.85 18.01 0.75
N VAL A 340 12.45 18.02 1.94
CA VAL A 340 12.22 16.98 2.95
C VAL A 340 10.75 16.98 3.38
N ASN A 341 10.17 18.16 3.63
CA ASN A 341 8.75 18.30 3.99
C ASN A 341 7.84 17.85 2.86
N ALA A 342 8.16 18.20 1.61
CA ALA A 342 7.43 17.74 0.43
C ALA A 342 7.45 16.21 0.31
N VAL A 343 8.60 15.56 0.52
CA VAL A 343 8.68 14.09 0.53
C VAL A 343 7.78 13.50 1.61
N GLU A 344 7.88 13.96 2.86
CA GLU A 344 7.13 13.36 3.97
C GLU A 344 5.62 13.60 3.88
N SER A 345 5.19 14.75 3.35
CA SER A 345 3.77 15.08 3.19
C SER A 345 3.14 14.47 1.93
N SER A 346 3.96 14.00 0.97
CA SER A 346 3.50 13.43 -0.29
C SER A 346 3.31 11.90 -0.25
N LEU A 347 3.82 11.23 0.79
CA LEU A 347 3.67 9.79 0.99
C LEU A 347 2.19 9.41 1.03
N TYR A 348 1.82 8.31 0.35
CA TYR A 348 0.44 7.79 0.31
C TYR A 348 -0.62 8.76 -0.21
N LYS A 349 -0.26 9.78 -1.00
CA LYS A 349 -1.25 10.62 -1.70
C LYS A 349 -0.82 11.06 -3.08
N SER A 350 0.45 11.43 -3.29
CA SER A 350 0.90 12.21 -4.45
C SER A 350 1.03 11.51 -5.81
N GLY A 351 0.74 10.21 -5.91
CA GLY A 351 0.88 9.49 -7.18
C GLY A 351 2.32 9.52 -7.72
N ASP A 352 2.46 9.72 -9.04
CA ASP A 352 3.76 9.75 -9.73
C ASP A 352 4.61 10.99 -9.37
N ASN A 353 4.04 12.00 -8.70
CA ASN A 353 4.79 13.15 -8.24
C ASN A 353 5.90 12.77 -7.24
N ILE A 354 5.67 11.74 -6.40
CA ILE A 354 6.66 11.25 -5.42
C ILE A 354 8.01 10.96 -6.07
N ARG A 355 8.01 10.40 -7.28
CA ARG A 355 9.22 10.10 -8.06
C ARG A 355 10.05 11.35 -8.31
N PHE A 356 9.40 12.42 -8.77
CA PHE A 356 10.09 13.66 -9.11
C PHE A 356 10.55 14.40 -7.86
N ILE A 357 9.72 14.42 -6.81
CA ILE A 357 10.05 15.04 -5.53
C ILE A 357 11.26 14.33 -4.91
N LEU A 358 11.29 12.99 -4.87
CA LEU A 358 12.42 12.24 -4.33
C LEU A 358 13.72 12.48 -5.09
N LYS A 359 13.68 12.48 -6.43
CA LYS A 359 14.87 12.74 -7.23
C LYS A 359 15.42 14.16 -7.01
N GLU A 360 14.53 15.15 -6.89
CA GLU A 360 14.93 16.52 -6.57
C GLU A 360 15.49 16.61 -5.15
N ALA A 361 14.80 16.04 -4.16
CA ALA A 361 15.21 16.05 -2.75
C ALA A 361 16.58 15.39 -2.55
N LEU A 362 16.82 14.23 -3.16
CA LEU A 362 18.13 13.54 -3.10
C LEU A 362 19.23 14.41 -3.72
N SER A 363 18.98 15.00 -4.89
CA SER A 363 19.97 15.87 -5.55
C SER A 363 20.27 17.14 -4.75
N VAL A 364 19.24 17.78 -4.17
CA VAL A 364 19.38 18.99 -3.35
C VAL A 364 20.05 18.68 -2.01
N ALA A 365 19.83 17.49 -1.44
CA ALA A 365 20.52 17.06 -0.23
C ALA A 365 22.00 16.75 -0.48
N ALA A 366 22.34 16.22 -1.66
CA ALA A 366 23.71 15.87 -2.05
C ALA A 366 24.57 17.07 -2.47
N ILE A 367 23.95 18.14 -2.98
CA ILE A 367 24.64 19.37 -3.41
C ILE A 367 24.92 20.35 -2.25
N GLN A 368 24.43 20.07 -1.04
CA GLN A 368 24.75 20.87 0.14
C GLN A 368 26.27 20.89 0.37
N HIS A 369 26.79 21.98 0.96
CA HIS A 369 28.22 22.08 1.32
C HIS A 369 28.71 20.87 2.11
N LYS A 370 27.89 20.42 3.07
CA LYS A 370 28.11 19.21 3.85
C LYS A 370 26.84 18.35 3.82
N PRO A 371 26.74 17.37 2.90
CA PRO A 371 25.57 16.53 2.78
C PRO A 371 25.27 15.79 4.09
N HIS A 372 24.06 15.99 4.63
CA HIS A 372 23.67 15.41 5.90
C HIS A 372 23.26 13.94 5.71
N LYS A 373 24.19 13.01 6.00
CA LYS A 373 24.00 11.56 5.80
C LYS A 373 22.69 10.99 6.39
N PRO A 374 22.23 11.38 7.60
CA PRO A 374 20.95 10.92 8.13
C PRO A 374 19.75 11.33 7.26
N THR A 375 19.74 12.57 6.75
CA THR A 375 18.69 13.04 5.82
C THR A 375 18.73 12.26 4.52
N LEU A 376 19.91 12.07 3.92
CA LEU A 376 20.09 11.27 2.72
C LEU A 376 19.63 9.82 2.91
N LYS A 377 19.99 9.20 4.04
CA LYS A 377 19.53 7.85 4.42
C LYS A 377 18.01 7.78 4.51
N LYS A 378 17.38 8.79 5.12
CA LYS A 378 15.91 8.88 5.19
C LYS A 378 15.30 8.97 3.80
N LEU A 379 15.78 9.86 2.94
CA LEU A 379 15.29 10.04 1.57
C LEU A 379 15.49 8.79 0.70
N LYS A 380 16.67 8.16 0.76
CA LYS A 380 16.97 6.89 0.07
C LYS A 380 16.05 5.77 0.55
N SER A 381 15.79 5.69 1.85
CA SER A 381 14.82 4.73 2.40
C SER A 381 13.42 4.95 1.81
N ARG A 382 12.92 6.20 1.75
CA ARG A 382 11.63 6.50 1.08
C ARG A 382 11.65 6.11 -0.39
N ALA A 383 12.73 6.40 -1.10
CA ALA A 383 12.89 6.03 -2.49
C ALA A 383 12.85 4.51 -2.68
N LEU A 384 13.52 3.74 -1.84
CA LEU A 384 13.50 2.28 -1.94
C LEU A 384 12.12 1.69 -1.63
N THR A 385 11.33 2.29 -0.73
CA THR A 385 9.95 1.87 -0.44
C THR A 385 8.99 2.24 -1.57
N PHE A 386 8.98 3.51 -1.99
CA PHE A 386 7.94 4.06 -2.87
C PHE A 386 8.33 4.15 -4.33
N TYR A 387 9.61 4.13 -4.70
CA TYR A 387 10.02 4.14 -6.10
C TYR A 387 11.46 3.63 -6.28
N PRO A 388 11.75 2.35 -5.98
CA PRO A 388 13.13 1.83 -5.96
C PRO A 388 13.82 1.97 -7.32
N LYS A 389 13.05 2.00 -8.41
CA LYS A 389 13.52 2.21 -9.79
C LYS A 389 14.24 3.54 -10.01
N ILE A 390 14.15 4.53 -9.11
CA ILE A 390 14.95 5.77 -9.23
C ILE A 390 16.39 5.59 -8.79
N ILE A 391 16.69 4.61 -7.94
CA ILE A 391 18.02 4.32 -7.41
C ILE A 391 18.65 3.24 -8.28
N GLU A 392 19.93 3.33 -8.61
CA GLU A 392 20.62 2.29 -9.39
C GLU A 392 20.61 0.93 -8.67
N PRO A 393 20.45 -0.21 -9.37
CA PRO A 393 20.29 -1.53 -8.75
C PRO A 393 21.34 -1.88 -7.70
N HIS A 394 22.63 -1.60 -7.96
CA HIS A 394 23.72 -1.90 -7.03
C HIS A 394 23.72 -1.00 -5.79
N LEU A 395 23.04 0.16 -5.83
CA LEU A 395 22.89 1.07 -4.70
C LEU A 395 21.66 0.76 -3.84
N ARG A 396 20.88 -0.28 -4.16
CA ARG A 396 19.63 -0.65 -3.44
C ARG A 396 19.86 -1.55 -2.22
N GLU A 397 21.09 -1.67 -1.76
CA GLU A 397 21.43 -2.52 -0.61
C GLU A 397 20.63 -2.13 0.65
N LEU A 398 20.26 -3.17 1.39
CA LEU A 398 19.55 -3.06 2.66
C LEU A 398 20.39 -3.72 3.78
N PRO A 399 20.45 -3.15 5.00
CA PRO A 399 19.80 -1.91 5.44
C PRO A 399 20.41 -0.67 4.77
N VAL A 400 19.60 0.38 4.61
CA VAL A 400 19.99 1.58 3.85
C VAL A 400 21.28 2.20 4.40
N ASN A 401 22.28 2.31 3.53
CA ASN A 401 23.56 2.97 3.74
C ASN A 401 23.72 4.16 2.76
N ILE A 402 24.62 5.09 3.09
CA ILE A 402 24.97 6.22 2.23
C ILE A 402 26.47 6.21 2.03
N THR A 403 26.87 5.85 0.82
CA THR A 403 28.24 5.80 0.33
C THR A 403 28.62 7.14 -0.31
N ASN A 404 29.89 7.29 -0.71
CA ASN A 404 30.30 8.45 -1.51
C ASN A 404 29.75 8.35 -2.94
N GLU A 405 29.64 7.14 -3.49
CA GLU A 405 29.05 6.90 -4.81
C GLU A 405 27.59 7.38 -4.88
N ASP A 406 26.80 7.13 -3.83
CA ASP A 406 25.44 7.68 -3.72
C ASP A 406 25.44 9.22 -3.83
N ILE A 407 26.35 9.88 -3.11
CA ILE A 407 26.42 11.34 -3.06
C ILE A 407 26.85 11.90 -4.43
N ASP A 408 27.83 11.28 -5.06
CA ASP A 408 28.37 11.74 -6.35
C ASP A 408 27.35 11.53 -7.48
N ASP A 409 26.63 10.41 -7.52
CA ASP A 409 25.52 10.20 -8.46
C ASP A 409 24.42 11.26 -8.29
N TRP A 410 24.01 11.54 -7.05
CA TRP A 410 22.94 12.51 -6.81
C TRP A 410 23.39 13.97 -7.02
N ARG A 411 24.69 14.27 -6.90
CA ARG A 411 25.25 15.56 -7.36
C ARG A 411 25.16 15.69 -8.87
N PHE A 412 25.48 14.64 -9.61
CA PHE A 412 25.27 14.62 -11.06
C PHE A 412 23.78 14.81 -11.42
N TRP A 413 22.87 14.20 -10.65
CA TRP A 413 21.43 14.46 -10.83
C TRP A 413 21.07 15.92 -10.63
N PHE A 414 21.72 16.64 -9.72
CA PHE A 414 21.46 18.07 -9.51
C PHE A 414 21.77 18.86 -10.78
N VAL A 415 22.96 18.66 -11.36
CA VAL A 415 23.39 19.34 -12.60
C VAL A 415 22.43 19.05 -13.75
N MET A 416 22.03 17.79 -13.91
CA MET A 416 21.10 17.37 -14.96
C MET A 416 19.67 17.89 -14.75
N ARG A 417 19.23 18.04 -13.50
CA ARG A 417 17.83 18.41 -13.17
C ARG A 417 17.63 19.90 -13.03
N PHE A 418 18.64 20.62 -12.59
CA PHE A 418 18.62 22.07 -12.39
C PHE A 418 19.68 22.72 -13.29
N PRO A 419 19.54 22.62 -14.63
CA PRO A 419 20.51 23.20 -15.54
C PRO A 419 20.52 24.73 -15.44
N LYS A 420 21.68 25.32 -15.74
CA LYS A 420 21.89 26.78 -15.73
C LYS A 420 20.85 27.58 -16.50
N SER A 421 20.32 27.00 -17.58
CA SER A 421 19.28 27.63 -18.40
C SER A 421 17.99 27.94 -17.65
N GLY A 422 17.69 27.22 -16.56
CA GLY A 422 16.47 27.40 -15.79
C GLY A 422 16.62 28.23 -14.50
N TRP A 423 17.83 28.69 -14.20
CA TRP A 423 18.09 29.54 -13.03
C TRP A 423 17.55 30.95 -13.23
N PHE A 424 17.12 31.59 -12.14
CA PHE A 424 16.87 33.03 -12.12
C PHE A 424 18.19 33.80 -12.22
N ASP A 425 18.18 34.99 -12.81
CA ASP A 425 19.39 35.81 -12.96
C ASP A 425 20.00 36.14 -11.60
N GLU A 426 19.16 36.42 -10.62
CA GLU A 426 19.49 36.74 -9.24
C GLU A 426 20.25 35.59 -8.54
N GLY A 427 19.97 34.34 -8.91
CA GLY A 427 20.57 33.15 -8.32
C GLY A 427 21.82 32.63 -9.00
N LYS A 428 22.09 33.05 -10.25
CA LYS A 428 23.18 32.50 -11.07
C LYS A 428 24.55 32.58 -10.41
N PRO A 429 24.99 33.70 -9.80
CA PRO A 429 26.33 33.79 -9.21
C PRO A 429 26.52 32.77 -8.07
N LEU A 430 25.54 32.65 -7.18
CA LEU A 430 25.58 31.74 -6.03
C LEU A 430 25.62 30.27 -6.47
N LEU A 431 24.82 29.91 -7.48
CA LEU A 431 24.79 28.55 -8.01
C LEU A 431 26.09 28.19 -8.74
N MET A 432 26.65 29.10 -9.54
CA MET A 432 27.94 28.89 -10.21
C MET A 432 29.05 28.65 -9.18
N GLN A 433 29.14 29.50 -8.15
CA GLN A 433 30.11 29.33 -7.07
C GLN A 433 29.97 27.96 -6.40
N ARG A 434 28.75 27.52 -6.10
CA ARG A 434 28.50 26.20 -5.52
C ARG A 434 28.96 25.05 -6.42
N MET A 435 28.76 25.14 -7.74
CA MET A 435 29.22 24.11 -8.68
C MET A 435 30.76 24.07 -8.73
N GLU A 436 31.41 25.23 -8.74
CA GLU A 436 32.87 25.35 -8.73
C GLU A 436 33.49 24.75 -7.45
N GLU A 437 32.92 25.05 -6.28
CA GLU A 437 33.35 24.49 -4.99
C GLU A 437 33.30 22.95 -4.97
N LEU A 438 32.31 22.37 -5.65
CA LEU A 438 32.09 20.93 -5.73
C LEU A 438 32.77 20.26 -6.93
N LYS A 439 33.42 21.04 -7.80
CA LYS A 439 34.06 20.58 -9.05
C LYS A 439 33.08 19.86 -9.99
N LEU A 440 31.86 20.40 -10.13
CA LEU A 440 30.75 19.85 -10.92
C LEU A 440 30.50 20.59 -12.23
#